data_AF-A0A6B2C9Y4-F1
#
_entry.id   AF-A0A6B2C9Y4-F1
#
_cell.length_a   1.000
_cell.length_b   1.000
_cell.length_c   1.000
_cell.angle_alpha   90.00
_cell.angle_beta   90.00
_cell.angle_gamma   90.00
#
_symmetry.space_group_name_H-M   'P 1'
#
loop_
_entity.id
_entity.type
_entity.pdbx_description
1 polymer ?
#
loop_
_entity_poly.entity_id
_entity_poly.type
_entity_poly.pdbx_seq_one_letter_code
_entity_poly.pdbx_strand_id
1 'polypeptide(L)' 'MLCEDIVVEVRGKKIVIDENIVKILNEYVKTATSLEELAKKLGLEGWEEAYEFIKKVPAWILWITPTHFMIERKKCEKKS' A
#
# COMPACT_ATOMS: atom_id res chain seq x y z
N MET A 1 -2.44 1.06 -15.83
CA MET A 1 -1.33 1.98 -16.16
C MET A 1 -0.78 2.53 -14.85
N LEU A 2 0.10 1.76 -14.20
CA LEU A 2 0.68 2.09 -12.89
C LEU A 2 2.10 2.63 -13.09
N CYS A 3 2.22 3.66 -13.92
CA CYS A 3 3.53 4.20 -14.31
C CYS A 3 4.00 5.32 -13.39
N GLU A 4 3.11 5.88 -12.58
CA GLU A 4 3.42 6.92 -11.59
C GLU A 4 3.53 6.30 -10.19
N ASP A 5 4.45 6.82 -9.38
CA ASP A 5 4.57 6.42 -7.99
C ASP A 5 3.36 6.92 -7.19
N ILE A 6 2.69 5.98 -6.53
CA ILE A 6 1.59 6.30 -5.62
C ILE A 6 2.21 6.56 -4.26
N VAL A 7 2.15 7.80 -3.81
CA VAL A 7 2.68 8.23 -2.51
C VAL A 7 1.52 8.63 -1.62
N VAL A 8 1.47 8.03 -0.43
CA VAL A 8 0.50 8.36 0.59
C VAL A 8 1.23 9.02 1.76
N GLU A 9 0.82 10.23 2.11
CA GLU A 9 1.39 10.96 3.24
C GLU A 9 0.46 10.89 4.46
N VAL A 10 0.99 10.48 5.62
CA VAL A 10 0.27 10.42 6.90
C VAL A 10 1.11 11.10 7.97
N ARG A 11 0.57 12.16 8.60
CA ARG A 11 1.24 12.93 9.66
C ARG A 11 2.72 13.29 9.35
N GLY A 12 3.03 13.61 8.09
CA GLY A 12 4.38 13.96 7.63
C GLY A 12 5.26 12.77 7.19
N LYS A 13 4.80 11.53 7.38
CA LYS A 13 5.46 10.32 6.85
C LYS A 13 4.96 10.05 5.44
N LYS A 14 5.88 9.94 4.48
CA LYS A 14 5.57 9.58 3.09
C LYS A 14 5.82 8.09 2.90
N ILE A 15 4.78 7.36 2.52
CA ILE A 15 4.84 5.95 2.19
C ILE A 15 4.64 5.81 0.68
N VAL A 16 5.65 5.26 0.01
CA VAL A 16 5.56 4.89 -1.41
C VAL A 16 4.89 3.52 -1.48
N ILE A 17 3.80 3.41 -2.25
CA ILE A 17 3.13 2.13 -2.45
C ILE A 17 3.94 1.30 -3.44
N ASP A 18 4.74 0.38 -2.90
CA ASP A 18 5.45 -0.65 -3.64
C ASP A 18 4.76 -2.02 -3.53
N GLU A 19 5.33 -3.05 -4.14
CA GLU A 19 4.82 -4.42 -4.07
C GLU A 19 4.70 -4.95 -2.64
N ASN A 20 5.64 -4.61 -1.76
CA ASN A 20 5.64 -5.06 -0.38
C ASN A 20 4.49 -4.40 0.41
N ILE A 21 4.24 -3.11 0.20
CA ILE A 21 3.10 -2.40 0.77
C ILE A 21 1.78 -3.00 0.25
N VAL A 22 1.67 -3.29 -1.05
CA VAL A 22 0.49 -3.98 -1.60
C VAL A 22 0.28 -5.35 -0.94
N LYS A 23 1.36 -6.10 -0.70
CA LYS A 23 1.29 -7.38 0.00
C LYS A 23 0.76 -7.21 1.44
N ILE A 24 1.29 -6.26 2.20
CA ILE A 24 0.84 -5.96 3.57
C ILE A 24 -0.64 -5.57 3.57
N LEU A 25 -1.05 -4.71 2.64
CA LEU A 25 -2.44 -4.26 2.49
C LEU A 25 -3.39 -5.41 2.12
N ASN A 26 -2.96 -6.29 1.22
CA ASN A 26 -3.76 -7.44 0.80
C ASN A 26 -3.87 -8.48 1.93
N GLU A 27 -2.80 -8.69 2.70
CA GLU A 27 -2.85 -9.47 3.95
C GLU A 27 -3.84 -8.85 4.93
N TYR A 28 -3.76 -7.54 5.18
CA TYR A 28 -4.66 -6.83 6.10
C TYR A 28 -6.14 -7.09 5.79
N VAL A 29 -6.55 -6.97 4.52
CA VAL A 29 -7.93 -7.21 4.10
C VAL A 29 -8.33 -8.69 4.18
N LYS A 30 -7.41 -9.61 3.95
CA LYS A 30 -7.70 -11.06 3.89
C LYS A 30 -7.69 -11.75 5.24
N THR A 31 -6.89 -11.28 6.19
CA THR A 31 -6.62 -11.99 7.45
C THR A 31 -7.24 -11.32 8.68
N ALA A 32 -8.08 -10.30 8.50
CA ALA A 32 -8.65 -9.51 9.59
C ALA A 32 -7.58 -8.99 10.57
N THR A 33 -6.42 -8.59 10.04
CA THR A 33 -5.32 -8.04 10.83
C THR A 33 -5.77 -6.75 11.52
N SER A 34 -5.35 -6.51 12.76
CA SER A 34 -5.69 -5.26 13.48
C SER A 34 -4.97 -4.05 12.88
N LEU A 35 -5.54 -2.86 13.07
CA LEU A 35 -4.90 -1.60 12.65
C LEU A 35 -3.57 -1.35 13.38
N GLU A 36 -3.42 -1.82 14.62
CA GLU A 36 -2.15 -1.73 15.35
C GLU A 36 -1.04 -2.56 14.69
N GLU A 37 -1.37 -3.77 14.26
CA GLU A 37 -0.41 -4.64 13.59
C GLU A 37 -0.08 -4.11 12.18
N LEU A 38 -1.08 -3.56 11.49
CA LEU A 38 -0.87 -2.85 10.24
C LEU A 38 0.08 -1.66 10.44
N ALA A 39 -0.11 -0.87 11.51
CA ALA A 39 0.76 0.26 11.83
C ALA A 39 2.21 -0.19 12.00
N LYS A 40 2.45 -1.26 12.78
CA LYS A 40 3.79 -1.84 12.97
C LYS A 40 4.43 -2.27 11.66
N LYS A 41 3.68 -2.95 10.78
CA LYS A 41 4.19 -3.40 9.47
C LYS A 41 4.54 -2.23 8.56
N LEU A 42 3.83 -1.11 8.66
CA LEU A 42 4.02 0.10 7.84
C LEU A 42 4.98 1.12 8.47
N GLY A 43 5.49 0.87 9.68
CA GLY A 43 6.31 1.85 10.41
C GLY A 43 5.53 3.08 10.88
N LEU A 44 4.22 2.95 11.04
CA LEU A 44 3.32 4.01 11.51
C LEU A 44 3.19 3.97 13.04
N GLU A 45 2.90 5.12 13.64
CA GLU A 45 2.72 5.29 15.07
C GLU A 45 1.25 5.07 15.45
N GLY A 46 0.96 3.84 15.88
CA GLY A 46 -0.34 3.47 16.41
C GLY A 46 -1.42 3.27 15.35
N TRP A 47 -2.59 2.82 15.81
CA TRP A 47 -3.70 2.44 14.94
C TRP A 47 -4.33 3.64 14.20
N GLU A 48 -4.23 4.86 14.76
CA GLU A 48 -4.76 6.09 14.15
C GLU A 48 -4.08 6.38 12.81
N GLU A 49 -2.74 6.34 12.76
CA GLU A 49 -1.99 6.57 11.53
C GLU A 49 -2.29 5.48 10.48
N ALA A 50 -2.40 4.22 10.90
CA ALA A 50 -2.79 3.13 10.00
C ALA A 50 -4.20 3.34 9.42
N TYR A 51 -5.14 3.84 10.22
CA TYR A 51 -6.47 4.17 9.76
C TYR A 51 -6.46 5.33 8.75
N GLU A 52 -5.71 6.39 9.02
CA GLU A 52 -5.53 7.50 8.08
C GLU A 52 -4.88 7.05 6.77
N PHE A 53 -3.89 6.17 6.84
CA PHE A 53 -3.24 5.57 5.68
C PHE A 53 -4.25 4.84 4.80
N ILE A 54 -5.03 3.91 5.37
CA ILE A 54 -6.02 3.12 4.63
C ILE A 54 -7.06 4.02 3.95
N LYS A 55 -7.47 5.12 4.58
CA LYS A 55 -8.43 6.06 3.97
C LYS A 55 -7.87 6.81 2.77
N LYS A 56 -6.56 7.04 2.72
CA LYS A 56 -5.89 7.74 1.61
C LYS A 56 -5.48 6.79 0.49
N VAL A 57 -5.29 5.50 0.80
CA VAL A 57 -4.97 4.48 -0.20
C VAL A 57 -6.17 4.27 -1.14
N PRO A 58 -5.96 4.34 -2.47
CA PRO A 58 -7.02 4.00 -3.42
C PRO A 58 -7.53 2.57 -3.19
N ALA A 59 -8.86 2.40 -3.11
CA ALA A 59 -9.48 1.12 -2.77
C ALA A 59 -9.03 -0.05 -3.66
N TRP A 60 -8.79 0.19 -4.96
CA TRP A 60 -8.34 -0.86 -5.90
C TRP A 60 -6.95 -1.43 -5.56
N ILE A 61 -6.09 -0.71 -4.83
CA ILE A 61 -4.79 -1.21 -4.36
C ILE A 61 -4.96 -2.33 -3.33
N LEU A 62 -6.03 -2.29 -2.54
CA LEU A 62 -6.31 -3.32 -1.54
C LEU A 62 -6.69 -4.66 -2.20
N TRP A 63 -7.28 -4.60 -3.40
CA TRP A 63 -7.85 -5.75 -4.10
C TRP A 63 -6.93 -6.31 -5.20
N ILE A 64 -5.98 -5.54 -5.70
CA ILE A 64 -5.00 -6.03 -6.67
C ILE A 64 -4.01 -6.99 -5.99
N THR A 65 -3.60 -8.05 -6.70
CA THR A 65 -2.55 -8.93 -6.20
C THR A 65 -1.18 -8.23 -6.32
N PRO A 66 -0.23 -8.50 -5.40
CA PRO A 66 1.13 -7.96 -5.51
C PRO A 66 1.78 -8.29 -6.86
N THR A 67 1.54 -9.50 -7.39
CA THR A 67 2.02 -9.92 -8.70
C THR A 67 1.45 -9.07 -9.83
N HIS A 68 0.16 -8.73 -9.80
CA HIS A 68 -0.45 -7.90 -10.83
C HIS A 68 0.07 -6.46 -10.74
N PHE A 69 0.24 -5.92 -9.53
CA PHE A 69 0.89 -4.63 -9.31
C PHE A 69 2.31 -4.59 -9.90
N MET A 70 3.14 -5.60 -9.61
CA MET A 70 4.50 -5.73 -10.16
C MET A 70 4.50 -5.81 -11.69
N ILE A 71 3.61 -6.61 -12.29
CA ILE A 71 3.51 -6.75 -13.75
C ILE A 71 3.17 -5.41 -14.40
N GLU A 72 2.20 -4.68 -13.85
CA GLU A 72 1.80 -3.37 -14.36
C GLU A 72 2.93 -2.34 -14.27
N ARG A 73 3.71 -2.34 -13.18
CA ARG A 73 4.91 -1.49 -13.08
C ARG A 73 5.99 -1.87 -14.10
N LYS A 74 6.27 -3.17 -14.28
CA LYS A 74 7.24 -3.66 -15.28
C LYS A 74 6.85 -3.29 -16.72
N LYS A 75 5.56 -3.24 -17.04
CA LYS A 75 5.08 -2.77 -18.36
C LYS A 75 5.43 -1.30 -18.62
N CYS A 76 5.52 -0.48 -17.57
CA CYS A 76 5.93 0.92 -17.68
C CYS A 76 7.45 1.04 -17.89
N GLU A 77 8.26 0.25 -17.18
CA GLU A 77 9.72 0.22 -17.34
C GLU A 77 10.14 -0.22 -18.75
N LYS A 78 9.45 -1.19 -19.35
CA LYS A 78 9.71 -1.65 -20.72
C LYS A 78 9.30 -0.66 -21.83
N LYS A 79 8.56 0.41 -21.48
CA LYS A 79 8.12 1.43 -22.42
C LYS A 79 9.03 2.67 -22.46
N SER A 80 10.10 2.69 -21.66
CA SER A 80 11.10 3.76 -21.61
C SER A 80 12.37 3.43 -22.37
#